data_AF-A0A1A9EZ15-F1
#
_entry.id   AF-A0A1A9EZ15-F1
#
_cell.length_a   1.000
_cell.length_b   1.000
_cell.length_c   1.000
_cell.angle_alpha   90.00
_cell.angle_beta   90.00
_cell.angle_gamma   90.00
#
_symmetry.space_group_name_H-M   'P 1'
#
loop_
_entity.id
_entity.type
_entity.pdbx_description
1 polymer ?
#
loop_
_entity_poly.entity_id
_entity_poly.type
_entity_poly.pdbx_seq_one_letter_code
_entity_poly.pdbx_strand_id
1 'polypeptide(L)'
;MSQSRSAIDTKPYARAGQADRSKILLRCLHLTVGLLGLLAFLLTGLYLYLELPDRGDTLQVYSMLYRANHIYLLCAALLNVQLGCYLSVLNLPLARGLQWTGSLLLLLAPALLLLAIFDEPVNSGPELPYTLPAVIALFAGVTLHAAARVLARRQSR
;
A
#
# COMPACT_ATOMS: atom_id res chain seq x y z
N MET A 1 -7.10 2.15 62.75
CA MET A 1 -6.95 3.22 61.72
C MET A 1 -5.50 3.18 61.24
N SER A 2 -5.10 3.38 60.00
CA SER A 2 -5.73 3.60 58.70
C SER A 2 -4.58 3.53 57.68
N GLN A 3 -4.85 2.98 56.49
CA GLN A 3 -4.36 3.41 55.16
C GLN A 3 -4.02 2.22 54.25
N SER A 4 -5.07 1.71 53.60
CA SER A 4 -4.95 0.97 52.34
C SER A 4 -4.61 1.96 51.23
N ARG A 5 -3.33 2.05 50.83
CA ARG A 5 -2.91 2.75 49.63
C ARG A 5 -3.27 1.89 48.42
N SER A 6 -4.44 2.16 47.83
CA SER A 6 -4.85 1.65 46.53
C SER A 6 -3.82 2.09 45.47
N ALA A 7 -3.03 1.14 44.98
CA ALA A 7 -2.21 1.33 43.80
C ALA A 7 -3.15 1.43 42.59
N ILE A 8 -3.33 2.65 42.09
CA ILE A 8 -4.07 2.90 40.85
C ILE A 8 -3.31 2.17 39.73
N ASP A 9 -3.88 1.06 39.24
CA ASP A 9 -3.34 0.31 38.11
C ASP A 9 -3.49 1.15 36.83
N THR A 10 -2.40 1.80 36.42
CA THR A 10 -2.33 2.67 35.24
C THR A 10 -2.08 1.91 33.94
N LYS A 11 -1.83 0.58 33.99
CA LYS A 11 -1.59 -0.25 32.80
C LYS A 11 -2.71 -0.21 31.74
N PRO A 12 -4.01 -0.12 32.08
CA PRO A 12 -5.09 -0.09 31.09
C PRO A 12 -5.03 1.16 30.20
N TYR A 13 -4.71 2.32 30.79
CA TYR A 13 -4.69 3.60 30.09
C TYR A 13 -3.53 3.70 29.10
N ALA A 14 -2.36 3.15 29.45
CA ALA A 14 -1.20 3.12 28.57
C ALA A 14 -1.43 2.27 27.31
N ARG A 15 -2.10 1.10 27.43
CA ARG A 15 -2.42 0.23 26.30
C ARG A 15 -3.47 0.82 25.36
N ALA A 16 -4.46 1.52 25.89
CA ALA A 16 -5.47 2.22 25.08
C ALA A 16 -4.82 3.31 24.21
N GLY A 17 -3.94 4.13 24.79
CA GLY A 17 -3.23 5.18 24.05
C GLY A 17 -2.29 4.64 22.96
N GLN A 18 -1.62 3.51 23.20
CA GLN A 18 -0.73 2.90 22.21
C GLN A 18 -1.52 2.28 21.03
N ALA A 19 -2.69 1.71 21.29
CA ALA A 19 -3.56 1.16 20.26
C ALA A 19 -4.14 2.24 19.34
N ASP A 20 -4.44 3.44 19.85
CA ASP A 20 -4.92 4.53 19.00
C ASP A 20 -3.82 5.18 18.18
N ARG A 21 -2.60 5.28 18.73
CA ARG A 21 -1.43 5.76 17.98
C ARG A 21 -1.11 4.90 16.78
N SER A 22 -1.12 3.57 16.91
CA SER A 22 -0.81 2.67 15.79
C SER A 22 -1.81 2.78 14.63
N LYS A 23 -3.09 3.03 14.93
CA LYS A 23 -4.12 3.28 13.91
C LYS A 23 -3.86 4.57 13.14
N ILE A 24 -3.50 5.64 13.84
CA ILE A 24 -3.16 6.93 13.23
C ILE A 24 -1.91 6.79 12.37
N LEU A 25 -0.87 6.13 12.89
CA LEU A 25 0.39 5.90 12.17
C LEU A 25 0.16 5.12 10.87
N LEU A 26 -0.66 4.07 10.88
CA LEU A 26 -0.94 3.29 9.68
C LEU A 26 -1.64 4.12 8.60
N ARG A 27 -2.59 4.98 8.99
CA ARG A 27 -3.25 5.93 8.08
C ARG A 27 -2.26 6.94 7.50
N CYS A 28 -1.44 7.53 8.36
CA CYS A 28 -0.40 8.47 7.93
C CYS A 28 0.60 7.80 6.99
N LEU A 29 0.97 6.55 7.25
CA LEU A 29 1.91 5.81 6.39
C LEU A 29 1.32 5.59 5.00
N HIS A 30 0.10 5.09 4.90
CA HIS A 30 -0.60 4.96 3.62
C HIS A 30 -0.76 6.30 2.90
N LEU A 31 -1.11 7.36 3.62
CA LEU A 31 -1.26 8.68 3.02
C LEU A 31 0.07 9.20 2.49
N THR A 32 1.15 9.13 3.28
CA THR A 32 2.48 9.57 2.87
C THR A 32 2.98 8.77 1.68
N VAL A 33 2.89 7.43 1.72
CA VAL A 33 3.29 6.57 0.60
C VAL A 33 2.44 6.84 -0.64
N GLY A 34 1.14 7.07 -0.47
CA GLY A 34 0.25 7.44 -1.58
C GLY A 34 0.64 8.77 -2.22
N LEU A 35 0.88 9.81 -1.42
CA LEU A 35 1.29 11.12 -1.92
C LEU A 35 2.68 11.08 -2.60
N LEU A 36 3.64 10.39 -1.99
CA LEU A 36 4.95 10.16 -2.61
C LEU A 36 4.83 9.36 -3.91
N GLY A 37 3.94 8.36 -3.94
CA GLY A 37 3.64 7.58 -5.14
C GLY A 37 3.01 8.43 -6.25
N LEU A 38 2.12 9.36 -5.93
CA LEU A 38 1.57 10.32 -6.91
C LEU A 38 2.64 11.27 -7.45
N LEU A 39 3.55 11.73 -6.59
CA LEU A 39 4.69 12.53 -7.02
C LEU A 39 5.62 11.73 -7.94
N ALA A 40 5.94 10.48 -7.57
CA ALA A 40 6.73 9.57 -8.40
C ALA A 40 6.04 9.27 -9.74
N PHE A 41 4.72 9.11 -9.75
CA PHE A 41 3.93 9.01 -10.97
C PHE A 41 4.12 10.27 -11.84
N LEU A 42 3.94 11.48 -11.32
CA LEU A 42 4.14 12.70 -12.12
C LEU A 42 5.56 12.80 -12.70
N LEU A 43 6.58 12.51 -11.88
CA LEU A 43 7.98 12.56 -12.29
C LEU A 43 8.32 11.51 -13.36
N THR A 44 7.87 10.27 -13.16
CA THR A 44 8.09 9.18 -14.14
C THR A 44 7.33 9.44 -15.44
N GLY A 45 6.13 10.04 -15.38
CA GLY A 45 5.36 10.39 -16.57
C GLY A 45 6.06 11.47 -17.39
N LEU A 46 6.61 12.50 -16.72
CA LEU A 46 7.41 13.52 -17.37
C LEU A 46 8.69 12.93 -17.99
N TYR A 47 9.38 12.06 -17.25
CA TYR A 47 10.56 11.34 -17.73
C TYR A 47 10.26 10.55 -19.01
N LEU A 48 9.21 9.73 -19.01
CA LEU A 48 8.81 8.95 -20.17
C LEU A 48 8.39 9.82 -21.36
N TYR A 49 7.74 10.96 -21.10
CA TYR A 49 7.37 11.92 -22.14
C TYR A 49 8.60 12.55 -22.83
N LEU A 50 9.67 12.81 -22.07
CA LEU A 50 10.90 13.42 -22.60
C LEU A 50 11.81 12.40 -23.27
N GLU A 51 11.89 11.17 -22.76
CA GLU A 51 12.86 10.15 -23.23
C GLU A 51 12.34 9.18 -24.28
N LEU A 52 11.03 9.07 -24.53
CA LEU A 52 10.47 8.21 -25.59
C LEU A 52 9.96 9.01 -26.81
N PRO A 53 10.83 9.62 -27.63
CA PRO A 53 10.43 10.09 -28.95
C PRO A 53 10.19 8.90 -29.90
N ASP A 54 9.11 9.00 -30.66
CA ASP A 54 8.50 8.03 -31.60
C ASP A 54 9.48 7.44 -32.64
N ARG A 55 10.34 6.50 -32.24
CA ARG A 55 11.38 5.91 -33.11
C ARG A 55 11.27 4.39 -33.20
N GLY A 56 10.46 3.92 -34.15
CA GLY A 56 10.57 2.59 -34.78
C GLY A 56 9.79 1.43 -34.15
N ASP A 57 9.40 0.46 -34.97
CA ASP A 57 8.48 -0.64 -34.60
C ASP A 57 9.02 -1.61 -33.52
N THR A 58 10.35 -1.71 -33.34
CA THR A 58 10.95 -2.47 -32.24
C THR A 58 10.76 -1.80 -30.87
N LEU A 59 10.37 -0.51 -30.84
CA LEU A 59 10.12 0.27 -29.63
C LEU A 59 8.70 0.09 -29.05
N GLN A 60 7.77 -0.52 -29.80
CA GLN A 60 6.36 -0.61 -29.37
C GLN A 60 6.15 -1.44 -28.11
N VAL A 61 6.81 -2.61 -27.99
CA VAL A 61 6.65 -3.49 -26.82
C VAL A 61 7.20 -2.85 -25.55
N TYR A 62 8.38 -2.22 -25.64
CA TYR A 62 8.96 -1.45 -24.52
C TYR A 62 8.06 -0.28 -24.13
N SER A 63 7.52 0.44 -25.11
CA SER A 63 6.58 1.54 -24.87
C SER A 63 5.31 1.07 -24.16
N MET A 64 4.80 -0.12 -24.48
CA MET A 64 3.65 -0.71 -23.80
C MET A 64 3.98 -1.10 -22.36
N LEU A 65 5.16 -1.69 -22.11
CA LEU A 65 5.59 -2.08 -20.76
C LEU A 65 5.80 -0.86 -19.85
N TYR A 66 6.49 0.18 -20.33
CA TYR A 66 6.63 1.45 -19.60
C TYR A 66 5.26 2.03 -19.21
N ARG A 67 4.32 2.07 -20.17
CA ARG A 67 2.96 2.58 -19.92
C ARG A 67 2.20 1.72 -18.92
N ALA A 68 2.31 0.39 -19.01
CA ALA A 68 1.67 -0.53 -18.07
C ALA A 68 2.19 -0.31 -16.64
N ASN A 69 3.52 -0.34 -16.46
CA ASN A 69 4.15 -0.16 -15.15
C ASN A 69 3.82 1.22 -14.55
N HIS A 70 3.77 2.26 -15.39
CA HIS A 70 3.38 3.61 -15.00
C HIS A 70 1.91 3.70 -14.55
N ILE A 71 0.97 3.07 -15.25
CA ILE A 71 -0.45 3.00 -14.85
C ILE A 71 -0.61 2.18 -13.55
N TYR A 72 0.14 1.10 -13.39
CA TYR A 72 0.12 0.32 -12.15
C TYR A 72 0.66 1.13 -10.96
N LEU A 73 1.71 1.94 -11.15
CA LEU A 73 2.21 2.84 -10.12
C LEU A 73 1.12 3.83 -9.68
N LEU A 74 0.38 4.42 -10.63
CA LEU A 74 -0.77 5.28 -10.31
C LEU A 74 -1.81 4.54 -9.49
N CYS A 75 -2.18 3.32 -9.90
CA CYS A 75 -3.14 2.48 -9.19
C CYS A 75 -2.70 2.23 -7.74
N ALA A 76 -1.44 1.86 -7.54
CA ALA A 76 -0.86 1.63 -6.22
C ALA A 76 -0.89 2.91 -5.35
N ALA A 77 -0.54 4.07 -5.94
CA ALA A 77 -0.56 5.35 -5.25
C ALA A 77 -1.99 5.74 -4.82
N LEU A 78 -2.97 5.62 -5.71
CA LEU A 78 -4.38 5.94 -5.43
C LEU A 78 -4.96 5.03 -4.36
N LEU A 79 -4.66 3.72 -4.39
CA LEU A 79 -5.09 2.78 -3.34
C LEU A 79 -4.53 3.16 -1.97
N ASN A 80 -3.26 3.59 -1.93
CA ASN A 80 -2.63 4.05 -0.69
C ASN A 80 -3.24 5.37 -0.19
N VAL A 81 -3.52 6.35 -1.06
CA VAL A 81 -4.25 7.58 -0.68
C VAL A 81 -5.64 7.23 -0.13
N GLN A 82 -6.37 6.36 -0.81
CA GLN A 82 -7.71 5.93 -0.40
C GLN A 82 -7.67 5.29 1.01
N LEU A 83 -6.71 4.41 1.28
CA LEU A 83 -6.53 3.85 2.61
C LEU A 83 -6.10 4.90 3.64
N GLY A 84 -5.18 5.81 3.30
CA GLY A 84 -4.79 6.89 4.20
C GLY A 84 -5.96 7.74 4.68
N CYS A 85 -6.87 8.07 3.76
CA CYS A 85 -8.07 8.85 4.04
C CYS A 85 -9.12 8.06 4.85
N TYR A 86 -9.45 6.84 4.41
CA TYR A 86 -10.68 6.14 4.84
C TYR A 86 -10.46 4.88 5.69
N LEU A 87 -9.20 4.47 5.93
CA LEU A 87 -8.93 3.26 6.70
C LEU A 87 -9.44 3.39 8.15
N SER A 88 -10.40 2.56 8.50
CA SER A 88 -10.74 2.28 9.90
C SER A 88 -10.21 0.92 10.33
N VAL A 89 -9.42 0.91 11.40
CA VAL A 89 -8.78 -0.31 11.91
C VAL A 89 -9.80 -1.15 12.67
N LEU A 90 -9.84 -2.45 12.34
CA LEU A 90 -10.83 -3.38 12.88
C LEU A 90 -10.44 -3.85 14.29
N ASN A 91 -11.45 -4.05 15.14
CA ASN A 91 -11.25 -4.50 16.52
C ASN A 91 -11.06 -6.01 16.65
N LEU A 92 -11.64 -6.78 15.73
CA LEU A 92 -11.56 -8.22 15.73
C LEU A 92 -10.15 -8.71 15.37
N PRO A 93 -9.51 -9.60 16.16
CA PRO A 93 -8.10 -9.94 15.98
C PRO A 93 -7.81 -10.60 14.62
N LEU A 94 -8.66 -11.51 14.15
CA LEU A 94 -8.46 -12.16 12.85
C LEU A 94 -8.62 -11.16 11.69
N ALA A 95 -9.69 -10.36 11.69
CA ALA A 95 -9.89 -9.33 10.67
C ALA A 95 -8.79 -8.26 10.71
N ARG A 96 -8.31 -7.91 11.90
CA ARG A 96 -7.16 -7.01 12.08
C ARG A 96 -5.89 -7.61 11.48
N GLY A 97 -5.63 -8.90 11.69
CA GLY A 97 -4.49 -9.60 11.08
C GLY A 97 -4.52 -9.51 9.55
N LEU A 98 -5.66 -9.86 8.93
CA LEU A 98 -5.85 -9.75 7.48
C LEU A 98 -5.65 -8.31 6.98
N GLN A 99 -6.20 -7.33 7.71
CA GLN A 99 -6.05 -5.91 7.38
C GLN A 99 -4.60 -5.44 7.44
N TRP A 100 -3.82 -5.88 8.44
CA TRP A 100 -2.40 -5.55 8.54
C TRP A 100 -1.58 -6.18 7.41
N THR A 101 -1.78 -7.46 7.13
CA THR A 101 -1.11 -8.14 6.01
C THR A 101 -1.45 -7.46 4.68
N GLY A 102 -2.72 -7.13 4.45
CA GLY A 102 -3.13 -6.41 3.25
C GLY A 102 -2.54 -5.01 3.15
N SER A 103 -2.40 -4.31 4.27
CA SER A 103 -1.75 -2.99 4.34
C SER A 103 -0.27 -3.07 3.97
N LEU A 104 0.45 -4.07 4.49
CA LEU A 104 1.87 -4.29 4.17
C LEU A 104 2.08 -4.52 2.67
N LEU A 105 1.25 -5.38 2.05
CA LEU A 105 1.32 -5.64 0.61
C LEU A 105 1.09 -4.37 -0.21
N LEU A 106 0.10 -3.55 0.15
CA LEU A 106 -0.21 -2.30 -0.54
C LEU A 106 0.86 -1.24 -0.36
N LEU A 107 1.57 -1.22 0.78
CA LEU A 107 2.67 -0.29 1.02
C LEU A 107 3.94 -0.68 0.24
N LEU A 108 4.17 -1.97 -0.01
CA LEU A 108 5.31 -2.46 -0.77
C LEU A 108 5.15 -2.29 -2.29
N ALA A 109 3.92 -2.39 -2.80
CA ALA A 109 3.66 -2.38 -4.23
C ALA A 109 4.18 -1.12 -4.98
N PRO A 110 4.00 0.13 -4.49
CA PRO A 110 4.54 1.31 -5.16
C PRO A 110 6.06 1.28 -5.34
N ALA A 111 6.80 0.74 -4.35
CA ALA A 111 8.26 0.66 -4.43
C ALA A 111 8.70 -0.35 -5.49
N LEU A 112 8.05 -1.53 -5.55
CA LEU A 112 8.32 -2.53 -6.59
C LEU A 112 7.99 -2.00 -7.99
N LEU A 113 6.87 -1.29 -8.15
CA LEU A 113 6.48 -0.71 -9.43
C LEU A 113 7.41 0.42 -9.87
N LEU A 114 7.93 1.20 -8.92
CA LEU A 114 8.92 2.21 -9.25
C LEU A 114 10.21 1.57 -9.77
N LEU A 115 10.68 0.49 -9.15
CA LEU A 115 11.82 -0.30 -9.66
C LEU A 115 11.51 -0.91 -11.02
N ALA A 116 10.29 -1.41 -11.21
CA ALA A 116 9.84 -2.02 -12.45
C ALA A 116 9.87 -1.05 -13.65
N ILE A 117 9.60 0.24 -13.43
CA ILE A 117 9.65 1.26 -14.49
C ILE A 117 11.08 1.41 -15.04
N PHE A 118 12.10 1.29 -14.20
CA PHE A 118 13.49 1.52 -14.63
C PHE A 118 14.21 0.25 -15.07
N ASP A 119 13.95 -0.89 -14.44
CA ASP A 119 14.76 -2.10 -14.64
C ASP A 119 14.17 -3.07 -15.70
N GLU A 120 12.84 -3.26 -15.72
CA GLU A 120 12.23 -4.29 -16.60
C GLU A 120 12.29 -3.95 -18.10
N PRO A 121 12.03 -2.70 -18.53
CA PRO A 121 12.10 -2.36 -19.95
C PRO A 121 13.52 -2.43 -20.50
N VAL A 122 14.54 -2.25 -19.66
CA VAL A 122 15.94 -2.35 -20.07
C VAL A 122 16.36 -3.81 -20.23
N ASN A 123 15.92 -4.68 -19.30
CA ASN A 123 16.38 -6.07 -19.25
C ASN A 123 15.62 -7.03 -20.20
N SER A 124 14.62 -6.56 -20.95
CA SER A 124 14.04 -7.18 -22.16
C SER A 124 13.73 -8.69 -22.10
N GLY A 125 13.62 -9.26 -20.90
CA GLY A 125 13.33 -10.67 -20.67
C GLY A 125 11.83 -10.92 -20.58
N PRO A 126 11.38 -12.18 -20.74
CA PRO A 126 9.99 -12.55 -20.50
C PRO A 126 9.60 -12.47 -19.02
N GLU A 127 10.57 -12.35 -18.12
CA GLU A 127 10.33 -12.29 -16.68
C GLU A 127 10.00 -10.87 -16.24
N LEU A 128 8.97 -10.74 -15.39
CA LEU A 128 8.52 -9.49 -14.77
C LEU A 128 8.83 -9.53 -13.26
N PRO A 129 10.11 -9.45 -12.86
CA PRO A 129 10.55 -9.72 -11.50
C PRO A 129 9.98 -8.75 -10.46
N TYR A 130 9.52 -7.56 -10.86
CA TYR A 130 8.96 -6.57 -9.94
C TYR A 130 7.49 -6.29 -10.22
N THR A 131 7.08 -6.20 -11.49
CA THR A 131 5.69 -5.92 -11.86
C THR A 131 4.75 -7.04 -11.42
N LEU A 132 5.13 -8.30 -11.67
CA LEU A 132 4.28 -9.43 -11.28
C LEU A 132 4.05 -9.48 -9.76
N PRO A 133 5.08 -9.51 -8.89
CA PRO A 133 4.83 -9.52 -7.45
C PRO A 133 4.14 -8.25 -6.96
N ALA A 134 4.37 -7.09 -7.57
CA ALA A 134 3.66 -5.87 -7.19
C ALA A 134 2.17 -5.95 -7.50
N VAL A 135 1.78 -6.40 -8.69
CA VAL A 135 0.38 -6.57 -9.07
C VAL A 135 -0.30 -7.64 -8.21
N ILE A 136 0.39 -8.75 -7.92
CA ILE A 136 -0.09 -9.77 -6.97
C ILE A 136 -0.28 -9.15 -5.58
N ALA A 137 0.64 -8.32 -5.12
CA ALA A 137 0.53 -7.63 -3.83
C ALA A 137 -0.65 -6.64 -3.80
N LEU A 138 -0.90 -5.90 -4.89
CA LEU A 138 -2.08 -5.04 -5.01
C LEU A 138 -3.37 -5.86 -4.92
N PHE A 139 -3.47 -6.92 -5.72
CA PHE A 139 -4.64 -7.79 -5.76
C PHE A 139 -4.90 -8.45 -4.40
N ALA A 140 -3.89 -9.10 -3.83
CA ALA A 140 -4.00 -9.78 -2.54
C ALA A 140 -4.27 -8.76 -1.42
N GLY A 141 -3.61 -7.60 -1.45
CA GLY A 141 -3.79 -6.54 -0.47
C GLY A 141 -5.22 -6.03 -0.41
N VAL A 142 -5.80 -5.66 -1.55
CA VAL A 142 -7.21 -5.22 -1.65
C VAL A 142 -8.16 -6.34 -1.22
N THR A 143 -7.91 -7.57 -1.67
CA THR A 143 -8.76 -8.73 -1.33
C THR A 143 -8.75 -9.02 0.16
N LEU A 144 -7.59 -8.92 0.82
CA LEU A 144 -7.47 -9.09 2.27
C LEU A 144 -8.21 -8.00 3.05
N HIS A 145 -8.15 -6.73 2.60
CA HIS A 145 -8.94 -5.64 3.19
C HIS A 145 -10.44 -5.89 3.06
N ALA A 146 -10.90 -6.37 1.89
CA ALA A 146 -12.30 -6.72 1.67
C ALA A 146 -12.73 -7.91 2.55
N ALA A 147 -11.95 -8.98 2.60
CA ALA A 147 -12.21 -10.15 3.42
C ALA A 147 -12.25 -9.80 4.93
N ALA A 148 -11.30 -8.98 5.39
CA ALA A 148 -11.28 -8.47 6.75
C ALA A 148 -12.59 -7.75 7.12
N ARG A 149 -13.10 -6.91 6.20
CA ARG A 149 -14.38 -6.20 6.40
C ARG A 149 -15.58 -7.12 6.46
N VAL A 150 -15.66 -8.09 5.55
CA VAL A 150 -16.76 -9.08 5.55
C VAL A 150 -16.74 -9.89 6.84
N LEU A 151 -15.56 -10.33 7.28
CA LEU A 151 -15.39 -11.10 8.51
C LEU A 151 -15.82 -10.30 9.75
N ALA A 152 -15.39 -9.04 9.85
CA ALA A 152 -15.78 -8.17 10.95
C ALA A 152 -17.29 -7.91 11.01
N ARG A 153 -17.96 -7.79 9.85
CA ARG A 153 -19.43 -7.62 9.77
C ARG A 153 -20.21 -8.87 10.17
N ARG A 154 -19.67 -10.07 9.89
CA ARG A 154 -20.35 -11.35 10.21
C ARG A 154 -20.38 -11.63 11.71
N GLN A 155 -19.39 -11.16 12.46
CA GLN A 155 -19.31 -11.39 13.90
C GLN A 155 -20.01 -10.32 14.74
N SER A 156 -20.41 -9.20 14.12
CA SER A 156 -21.25 -8.17 14.76
C SER A 156 -22.75 -8.41 14.60
N ARG A 157 -23.15 -9.46 13.87
CA ARG A 157 -24.52 -9.96 13.77
C ARG A 157 -24.66 -11.18 14.67
#